data_AF-A0A7S7AGK1-F1
#
_entry.id   AF-A0A7S7AGK1-F1
#
_cell.length_a   1.000
_cell.length_b   1.000
_cell.length_c   1.000
_cell.angle_alpha   90.00
_cell.angle_beta   90.00
_cell.angle_gamma   90.00
#
_symmetry.space_group_name_H-M   'P 1'
#
loop_
_entity.id
_entity.type
_entity.pdbx_description
1 polymer ?
#
loop_
_entity_poly.entity_id
_entity_poly.type
_entity_poly.pdbx_seq_one_letter_code
_entity_poly.pdbx_strand_id
1 'polypeptide(L)'
;MLKQVVKIFLVLMVGGVHAQVIDYDLLKEQAVEYENSLTEQEKSQLNRSYAEPLSVSIGFCAQFYQGTSFEIVSRVSERGVLLENWTNTIGPFAECVRSMFNHQYIYSVRNEAFYAFLEFNLTKQ
;
A
#
# COMPACT_ATOMS: atom_id res chain seq x y z
N MET A 1 8.87 -6.95 64.66
CA MET A 1 8.19 -6.18 63.59
C MET A 1 8.88 -6.50 62.26
N LEU A 2 8.35 -7.48 61.53
CA LEU A 2 8.91 -7.98 60.28
C LEU A 2 8.24 -7.23 59.13
N LYS A 3 8.95 -6.26 58.51
CA LYS A 3 8.44 -5.55 57.33
C LYS A 3 8.63 -6.46 56.10
N GLN A 4 7.53 -7.06 55.64
CA GLN A 4 7.46 -7.79 54.38
C GLN A 4 7.71 -6.82 53.22
N VAL A 5 8.83 -6.97 52.54
CA VAL A 5 9.09 -6.32 51.25
C VAL A 5 8.48 -7.21 50.17
N VAL A 6 7.26 -6.86 49.74
CA VAL A 6 6.63 -7.46 48.57
C VAL A 6 7.41 -7.00 47.33
N LYS A 7 8.30 -7.84 46.82
CA LYS A 7 8.94 -7.63 45.53
C LYS A 7 7.96 -8.06 44.43
N ILE A 8 7.25 -7.10 43.87
CA ILE A 8 6.45 -7.28 42.66
C ILE A 8 7.45 -7.48 41.50
N PHE A 9 7.60 -8.73 41.07
CA PHE A 9 8.26 -9.05 39.81
C PHE A 9 7.31 -8.68 38.68
N LEU A 10 7.47 -7.47 38.13
CA LEU A 10 6.80 -7.06 36.90
C LEU A 10 7.52 -7.76 35.73
N VAL A 11 7.02 -8.93 35.33
CA VAL A 11 7.43 -9.59 34.09
C VAL A 11 6.77 -8.81 32.95
N LEU A 12 7.50 -7.83 32.40
CA LEU A 12 7.18 -7.21 31.12
C LEU A 12 7.38 -8.27 30.04
N MET A 13 6.29 -8.94 29.65
CA MET A 13 6.24 -9.62 28.36
C MET A 13 6.27 -8.56 27.28
N VAL A 14 7.47 -8.17 26.86
CA VAL A 14 7.68 -7.51 25.57
C VAL A 14 7.41 -8.59 24.54
N GLY A 15 6.13 -8.77 24.21
CA GLY A 15 5.73 -9.45 22.99
C GLY A 15 6.31 -8.65 21.85
N GLY A 16 7.51 -9.03 21.42
CA GLY A 16 8.17 -8.48 20.26
C GLY A 16 7.27 -8.74 19.07
N VAL A 17 6.45 -7.75 18.72
CA VAL A 17 5.86 -7.62 17.40
C VAL A 17 7.06 -7.62 16.47
N HIS A 18 7.36 -8.79 15.89
CA HIS A 18 8.24 -8.85 14.75
C HIS A 18 7.52 -8.04 13.68
N ALA A 19 7.89 -6.77 13.55
CA ALA A 19 7.58 -5.99 12.38
C ALA A 19 8.18 -6.80 11.23
N GLN A 20 7.32 -7.56 10.55
CA GLN A 20 7.69 -8.28 9.36
C GLN A 20 8.23 -7.22 8.42
N VAL A 21 9.54 -7.24 8.18
CA VAL A 21 10.16 -6.33 7.22
C VAL A 21 9.64 -6.81 5.87
N ILE A 22 8.56 -6.20 5.41
CA ILE A 22 7.96 -6.53 4.13
C ILE A 22 8.87 -5.93 3.05
N ASP A 23 9.40 -6.79 2.19
CA ASP A 23 10.26 -6.40 1.09
C ASP A 23 9.40 -5.83 -0.06
N TYR A 24 9.62 -4.56 -0.38
CA TYR A 24 8.89 -3.86 -1.44
C TYR A 24 9.07 -4.55 -2.81
N ASP A 25 10.28 -5.03 -3.09
CA ASP A 25 10.60 -5.63 -4.39
C ASP A 25 9.86 -6.96 -4.56
N LEU A 26 9.74 -7.75 -3.49
CA LEU A 26 8.93 -8.96 -3.48
C LEU A 26 7.44 -8.67 -3.71
N LEU A 27 6.89 -7.62 -3.09
CA LEU A 27 5.50 -7.24 -3.33
C LEU A 27 5.26 -6.78 -4.77
N LYS A 28 6.22 -6.03 -5.34
CA LYS A 28 6.17 -5.58 -6.73
C LYS A 28 6.22 -6.77 -7.69
N GLU A 29 7.08 -7.75 -7.44
CA GLU A 29 7.14 -8.99 -8.21
C GLU A 29 5.79 -9.74 -8.19
N GLN A 30 5.21 -9.94 -7.00
CA GLN A 30 3.90 -10.59 -6.86
C GLN A 30 2.78 -9.86 -7.61
N ALA A 31 2.79 -8.53 -7.61
CA ALA A 31 1.83 -7.73 -8.34
C ALA A 31 1.99 -7.88 -9.87
N VAL A 32 3.23 -7.84 -10.36
CA VAL A 32 3.55 -8.01 -11.78
C VAL A 32 3.19 -9.42 -12.26
N GLU A 33 3.47 -10.45 -11.47
CA GLU A 33 3.05 -11.83 -11.77
C GLU A 33 1.53 -11.96 -11.86
N TYR A 34 0.81 -11.36 -10.91
CA TYR A 34 -0.65 -11.32 -10.93
C TYR A 34 -1.17 -10.67 -12.21
N GLU A 35 -0.72 -9.45 -12.53
CA GLU A 35 -1.15 -8.72 -13.71
C GLU A 35 -0.82 -9.46 -15.01
N ASN A 36 0.34 -10.13 -15.09
CA ASN A 36 0.71 -10.96 -16.24
C ASN A 36 -0.18 -12.21 -16.40
N SER A 37 -0.79 -12.69 -15.32
CA SER A 37 -1.76 -13.79 -15.36
C SER A 37 -3.14 -13.37 -15.90
N LEU A 38 -3.40 -12.07 -16.01
CA LEU A 38 -4.67 -11.51 -16.47
C LEU A 38 -4.76 -11.52 -17.99
N THR A 39 -5.98 -11.72 -18.50
CA THR A 39 -6.31 -11.47 -19.90
C THR A 39 -6.25 -9.98 -20.21
N GLU A 40 -6.13 -9.62 -21.48
CA GLU A 40 -6.08 -8.21 -21.89
C GLU A 40 -7.35 -7.42 -21.50
N GLN A 41 -8.51 -8.07 -21.50
CA GLN A 41 -9.75 -7.45 -21.05
C GLN A 41 -9.73 -7.17 -19.54
N GLU A 42 -9.27 -8.14 -18.74
CA GLU A 42 -9.12 -8.01 -17.28
C GLU A 42 -8.11 -6.91 -16.93
N LYS A 43 -6.94 -6.89 -17.58
CA LYS A 43 -5.94 -5.81 -17.42
C LYS A 43 -6.52 -4.45 -17.75
N SER A 44 -7.25 -4.34 -18.87
CA SER A 44 -7.87 -3.08 -19.29
C SER A 44 -8.91 -2.58 -18.27
N GLN A 45 -9.69 -3.48 -17.67
CA GLN A 45 -10.64 -3.14 -16.60
C GLN A 45 -9.92 -2.70 -15.32
N LEU A 46 -8.91 -3.46 -14.90
CA LEU A 46 -8.09 -3.14 -13.73
C LEU A 46 -7.43 -1.76 -13.88
N ASN A 47 -6.76 -1.50 -15.01
CA ASN A 47 -6.11 -0.22 -15.31
C ASN A 47 -7.07 0.97 -15.26
N ARG A 48 -8.27 0.83 -15.82
CA ARG A 48 -9.30 1.88 -15.74
C ARG A 48 -9.75 2.15 -14.31
N SER A 49 -9.79 1.11 -13.46
CA SER A 49 -10.30 1.25 -12.10
C SER A 49 -9.40 2.06 -11.17
N TYR A 50 -8.11 2.23 -11.49
CA TYR A 50 -7.22 3.08 -10.71
C TYR A 50 -7.44 4.58 -10.94
N ALA A 51 -8.07 4.98 -12.05
CA ALA A 51 -8.07 6.37 -12.49
C ALA A 51 -8.69 7.33 -11.45
N GLU A 52 -9.84 6.96 -10.88
CA GLU A 52 -10.54 7.80 -9.90
C GLU A 52 -9.80 7.85 -8.55
N PRO A 53 -9.47 6.72 -7.88
CA PRO A 53 -8.66 6.73 -6.66
C PRO A 53 -7.36 7.53 -6.80
N LEU A 54 -6.72 7.43 -7.96
CA LEU A 54 -5.47 8.11 -8.25
C LEU A 54 -5.67 9.61 -8.42
N SER A 55 -6.66 10.02 -9.20
CA SER A 55 -7.00 11.43 -9.39
C SER A 55 -7.33 12.11 -8.06
N VAL A 56 -8.15 11.46 -7.21
CA VAL A 56 -8.50 11.96 -5.87
C VAL A 56 -7.27 12.11 -4.99
N SER A 57 -6.42 11.07 -4.94
CA SER A 57 -5.22 11.06 -4.10
C SER A 57 -4.21 12.11 -4.54
N ILE A 58 -3.92 12.20 -5.85
CA ILE A 58 -3.01 13.21 -6.40
C ILE A 58 -3.57 14.61 -6.20
N GLY A 59 -4.87 14.82 -6.46
CA GLY A 59 -5.51 16.12 -6.30
C GLY A 59 -5.42 16.65 -4.87
N PHE A 60 -5.64 15.78 -3.87
CA PHE A 60 -5.48 16.12 -2.46
C PHE A 60 -4.02 16.44 -2.10
N CYS A 61 -3.08 15.67 -2.64
CA CYS A 61 -1.65 15.77 -2.33
C CYS A 61 -0.90 16.79 -3.20
N ALA A 62 -1.56 17.46 -4.14
CA ALA A 62 -0.94 18.33 -5.13
C ALA A 62 -0.09 19.46 -4.53
N GLN A 63 -0.43 19.92 -3.33
CA GLN A 63 0.33 20.93 -2.58
C GLN A 63 1.77 20.50 -2.23
N PHE A 64 2.06 19.20 -2.19
CA PHE A 64 3.38 18.64 -1.90
C PHE A 64 4.17 18.25 -3.16
N TYR A 65 3.58 18.44 -4.33
CA TYR A 65 4.11 17.95 -5.60
C TYR A 65 5.45 18.58 -5.99
N GLN A 66 6.42 17.75 -6.38
CA GLN A 66 7.73 18.19 -6.84
C GLN A 66 8.13 17.64 -8.23
N GLY A 67 7.19 17.06 -8.99
CA GLY A 67 7.48 16.48 -10.31
C GLY A 67 8.40 15.27 -10.25
N THR A 68 7.83 14.09 -10.00
CA THR A 68 8.57 12.83 -9.84
C THR A 68 7.82 11.69 -10.52
N SER A 69 8.51 10.63 -10.91
CA SER A 69 7.84 9.34 -11.09
C SER A 69 7.38 8.82 -9.74
N PHE A 70 6.26 8.13 -9.70
CA PHE A 70 5.70 7.56 -8.49
C PHE A 70 5.28 6.12 -8.74
N GLU A 71 5.64 5.26 -7.79
CA GLU A 71 5.30 3.84 -7.78
C GLU A 71 4.53 3.50 -6.51
N ILE A 72 3.47 2.71 -6.62
CA ILE A 72 2.71 2.20 -5.47
C ILE A 72 2.34 0.74 -5.69
N VAL A 73 2.62 -0.08 -4.68
CA VAL A 73 2.08 -1.45 -4.58
C VAL A 73 0.95 -1.42 -3.57
N SER A 74 -0.18 -2.02 -3.91
CA SER A 74 -1.37 -2.04 -3.07
C SER A 74 -1.86 -3.47 -2.84
N ARG A 75 -2.19 -3.83 -1.61
CA ARG A 75 -2.89 -5.08 -1.31
C ARG A 75 -4.39 -4.86 -1.50
N VAL A 76 -4.98 -5.60 -2.41
CA VAL A 76 -6.39 -5.50 -2.78
C VAL A 76 -7.14 -6.68 -2.19
N SER A 77 -8.24 -6.41 -1.51
CA SER A 77 -9.15 -7.46 -1.05
C SER A 77 -9.93 -8.08 -2.20
N GLU A 78 -10.54 -9.24 -1.96
CA GLU A 78 -11.44 -9.92 -2.90
C GLU A 78 -12.57 -9.03 -3.44
N ARG A 79 -12.94 -7.99 -2.68
CA ARG A 79 -14.00 -7.06 -3.07
C ARG A 79 -13.50 -5.85 -3.85
N GLY A 80 -12.18 -5.67 -4.01
CA GLY A 80 -11.59 -4.51 -4.68
C GLY A 80 -11.18 -3.36 -3.76
N VAL A 81 -11.21 -3.56 -2.44
CA VAL A 81 -10.76 -2.52 -1.49
C VAL A 81 -9.24 -2.57 -1.32
N LEU A 82 -8.56 -1.43 -1.45
CA LEU A 82 -7.14 -1.23 -1.18
C LEU A 82 -6.90 -1.23 0.34
N LEU A 83 -6.36 -2.31 0.89
CA LEU A 83 -6.21 -2.50 2.33
C LEU A 83 -4.96 -1.82 2.90
N GLU A 84 -3.84 -1.96 2.18
CA GLU A 84 -2.52 -1.50 2.58
C GLU A 84 -1.73 -1.12 1.32
N ASN A 85 -0.92 -0.07 1.41
CA ASN A 85 -0.13 0.44 0.30
C ASN A 85 1.33 0.71 0.70
N TRP A 86 2.24 0.43 -0.23
CA TRP A 86 3.68 0.63 -0.10
C TRP A 86 4.20 1.42 -1.30
N THR A 87 5.22 2.23 -1.08
CA THR A 87 5.92 2.97 -2.14
C THR A 87 7.42 2.94 -1.87
N ASN A 88 8.23 2.85 -2.93
CA ASN A 88 9.68 3.10 -2.86
C ASN A 88 10.01 4.57 -3.16
N THR A 89 9.01 5.37 -3.57
CA THR A 89 9.21 6.75 -3.98
C THR A 89 9.38 7.61 -2.73
N ILE A 90 10.51 8.27 -2.60
CA ILE A 90 10.85 9.04 -1.41
C ILE A 90 10.32 10.47 -1.53
N GLY A 91 9.53 10.91 -0.55
CA GLY A 91 9.16 12.33 -0.40
C GLY A 91 7.76 12.55 0.18
N PRO A 92 7.45 13.80 0.59
CA PRO A 92 6.17 14.13 1.21
C PRO A 92 4.97 13.92 0.28
N PHE A 93 5.15 14.14 -1.02
CA PHE A 93 4.13 13.82 -2.02
C PHE A 93 3.82 12.33 -2.07
N ALA A 94 4.85 11.49 -2.10
CA ALA A 94 4.70 10.05 -2.19
C ALA A 94 4.03 9.46 -0.94
N GLU A 95 4.44 9.90 0.24
CA GLU A 95 3.80 9.50 1.50
C GLU A 95 2.34 9.92 1.58
N CYS A 96 2.02 11.15 1.13
CA CYS A 96 0.64 11.62 1.07
C CYS A 96 -0.21 10.77 0.13
N VAL A 97 0.25 10.53 -1.11
CA VAL A 97 -0.48 9.74 -2.10
C VAL A 97 -0.68 8.32 -1.57
N ARG A 98 0.37 7.66 -1.08
CA ARG A 98 0.29 6.31 -0.46
C ARG A 98 -0.79 6.24 0.62
N SER A 99 -0.83 7.23 1.51
CA SER A 99 -1.82 7.29 2.59
C SER A 99 -3.24 7.53 2.09
N MET A 100 -3.44 8.41 1.11
CA MET A 100 -4.77 8.74 0.56
C MET A 100 -5.34 7.61 -0.29
N PHE A 101 -4.47 6.83 -0.90
CA PHE A 101 -4.82 5.70 -1.74
C PHE A 101 -5.31 4.49 -0.91
N ASN A 102 -5.03 4.45 0.40
CA ASN A 102 -5.56 3.40 1.28
C ASN A 102 -7.08 3.51 1.38
N HIS A 103 -7.75 2.36 1.52
CA HIS A 103 -9.20 2.19 1.64
C HIS A 103 -10.04 2.68 0.45
N GLN A 104 -9.39 3.09 -0.64
CA GLN A 104 -10.07 3.35 -1.89
C GLN A 104 -10.54 2.05 -2.55
N TYR A 105 -11.52 2.16 -3.44
CA TYR A 105 -12.10 1.03 -4.16
C TYR A 105 -11.57 0.98 -5.59
N ILE A 106 -11.20 -0.21 -6.04
CA ILE A 106 -10.88 -0.54 -7.43
C ILE A 106 -11.68 -1.76 -7.88
N TYR A 107 -11.60 -2.10 -9.16
CA TYR A 107 -12.32 -3.26 -9.69
C TYR A 107 -11.70 -4.56 -9.17
N SER A 108 -12.52 -5.44 -8.60
CA SER A 108 -12.12 -6.82 -8.33
C SER A 108 -12.22 -7.64 -9.61
N VAL A 109 -11.10 -8.17 -10.08
CA VAL A 109 -11.00 -8.86 -11.37
C VAL A 109 -11.52 -10.30 -11.28
N ARG A 110 -11.11 -11.04 -10.24
CA ARG A 110 -11.40 -12.48 -10.08
C ARG A 110 -12.04 -12.84 -8.74
N ASN A 111 -12.52 -11.86 -7.97
CA ASN A 111 -13.04 -12.06 -6.61
C ASN A 111 -12.02 -12.73 -5.67
N GLU A 112 -10.74 -12.46 -5.86
CA GLU A 112 -9.64 -12.96 -5.04
C GLU A 112 -8.79 -11.78 -4.53
N ALA A 113 -8.06 -11.98 -3.44
CA ALA A 113 -7.12 -10.97 -2.97
C ALA A 113 -5.85 -10.99 -3.84
N PHE A 114 -5.32 -9.82 -4.17
CA PHE A 114 -4.14 -9.70 -5.03
C PHE A 114 -3.28 -8.49 -4.65
N TYR A 115 -2.05 -8.46 -5.16
CA TYR A 115 -1.23 -7.26 -5.15
C TYR A 115 -1.35 -6.54 -6.49
N ALA A 116 -1.53 -5.24 -6.44
CA ALA A 116 -1.66 -4.34 -7.56
C ALA A 116 -0.43 -3.43 -7.64
N PHE A 117 0.15 -3.25 -8.83
CA PHE A 117 1.26 -2.33 -9.02
C PHE A 117 0.86 -1.19 -9.95
N LEU A 118 1.19 0.04 -9.56
CA LEU A 118 0.93 1.20 -10.37
C LEU A 118 2.16 2.10 -10.39
N GLU A 119 2.68 2.31 -11.58
CA GLU A 119 3.77 3.24 -11.88
C GLU A 119 3.25 4.31 -12.82
N PHE A 120 3.53 5.57 -12.51
CA PHE A 120 3.25 6.66 -13.42
C PHE A 120 4.29 7.76 -13.29
N ASN A 121 4.57 8.40 -14.42
CA ASN A 121 5.57 9.44 -14.53
C ASN A 121 4.91 10.83 -14.44
N LEU A 122 5.29 11.63 -13.43
CA LEU A 122 4.87 13.02 -13.30
C LEU A 122 6.01 14.01 -13.56
N THR A 123 7.14 13.60 -14.12
CA THR A 123 8.17 14.54 -14.57
C THR A 123 7.67 15.23 -15.85
N LYS A 124 6.83 16.27 -15.70
CA LYS A 124 6.28 17.23 -16.69
C LYS A 124 6.22 16.78 -18.18
N GLN A 125 5.01 16.77 -18.73
CA GLN A 125 4.77 17.08 -20.16
C GLN A 125 5.08 18.55 -20.46
#